data_AF-A0A645BXZ2-F1
#
_entry.id   AF-A0A645BXZ2-F1
#
_cell.length_a   1.000
_cell.length_b   1.000
_cell.length_c   1.000
_cell.angle_alpha   90.00
_cell.angle_beta   90.00
_cell.angle_gamma   90.00
#
_symmetry.space_group_name_H-M   'P 1'
#
loop_
_entity.id
_entity.type
_entity.pdbx_description
1 polymer ?
#
loop_
_entity_poly.entity_id
_entity_poly.type
_entity_poly.pdbx_seq_one_letter_code
_entity_poly.pdbx_strand_id
1 'polypeptide(L)'
;MVVYLALGSNSGGKNGQTVVERHIDYYSQRRDFSVVYSTGNQGASAGHASGILYRTGEENIVPLNVDFNEGNLYFSIYNFKSDKISLSLTSPQGETIKALTIPTVNGESLTFSLGQSTITVQYFEELQSIGDERVDVLIRNAPGGSWVIGISGEYIVKGKYDIWLLQKELLRKETRFLEPDPSITLMTPGTSMNILTTSYYDQDNNTVILESGRGFTRDGNIKPSFATAGVNALTLGLNNKPIVATGAAVSGELLAGAVAMIYEWGVVKKMISIFIHQR
;
A
#
# COMPACT_ATOMS: atom_id res chain seq x y z
N MET A 1 14.46 -17.13 -15.05
CA MET A 1 13.43 -17.43 -14.04
C MET A 1 12.50 -16.24 -13.89
N VAL A 2 11.20 -16.49 -13.88
CA VAL A 2 10.17 -15.47 -13.65
C VAL A 2 9.42 -15.87 -12.39
N VAL A 3 9.33 -14.96 -11.43
CA VAL A 3 8.61 -15.18 -10.17
C VAL A 3 7.42 -14.25 -10.14
N TYR A 4 6.22 -14.81 -10.03
CA TYR A 4 5.02 -14.04 -9.81
C TYR A 4 4.66 -14.02 -8.32
N LEU A 5 4.51 -12.82 -7.75
CA LEU A 5 4.05 -12.63 -6.38
C LEU A 5 2.54 -12.34 -6.38
N ALA A 6 1.72 -13.28 -5.92
CA ALA A 6 0.26 -13.14 -5.91
C ALA A 6 -0.30 -12.49 -4.63
N LEU A 7 0.57 -12.06 -3.72
CA LEU A 7 0.20 -11.50 -2.42
C LEU A 7 0.87 -10.14 -2.21
N GLY A 8 0.17 -9.25 -1.52
CA GLY A 8 0.79 -8.04 -1.01
C GLY A 8 0.02 -7.45 0.15
N SER A 9 0.42 -6.25 0.54
CA SER A 9 -0.16 -5.56 1.68
C SER A 9 -0.32 -4.07 1.46
N ASN A 10 -1.29 -3.47 2.16
CA ASN A 10 -1.34 -2.02 2.37
C ASN A 10 -0.27 -1.55 3.36
N SER A 11 0.28 -2.46 4.18
CA SER A 11 1.41 -2.15 5.05
C SER A 11 2.69 -1.89 4.24
N GLY A 12 3.43 -0.87 4.67
CA GLY A 12 4.65 -0.37 4.03
C GLY A 12 4.46 1.04 3.48
N GLY A 13 5.52 1.83 3.48
CA GLY A 13 5.49 3.25 3.11
C GLY A 13 5.27 3.57 1.63
N LYS A 14 5.03 2.57 0.78
CA LYS A 14 4.77 2.76 -0.66
C LYS A 14 5.87 3.54 -1.39
N ASN A 15 7.10 3.44 -0.93
CA ASN A 15 8.28 4.15 -1.43
C ASN A 15 9.37 3.19 -1.96
N GLY A 16 9.06 1.88 -2.04
CA GLY A 16 10.01 0.86 -2.49
C GLY A 16 11.09 0.49 -1.46
N GLN A 17 11.02 0.97 -0.22
CA GLN A 17 12.11 0.81 0.77
C GLN A 17 11.86 -0.29 1.80
N THR A 18 10.70 -0.97 1.75
CA THR A 18 10.46 -2.09 2.66
C THR A 18 11.52 -3.19 2.46
N VAL A 19 11.76 -4.01 3.50
CA VAL A 19 12.76 -5.08 3.44
C VAL A 19 12.51 -5.99 2.24
N VAL A 20 11.25 -6.36 1.98
CA VAL A 20 10.87 -7.23 0.86
C VAL A 20 11.17 -6.55 -0.48
N GLU A 21 10.82 -5.27 -0.63
CA GLU A 21 11.06 -4.52 -1.87
C GLU A 21 12.54 -4.37 -2.19
N ARG A 22 13.37 -4.06 -1.19
CA ARG A 22 14.83 -3.97 -1.39
C ARG A 22 15.46 -5.31 -1.77
N HIS A 23 14.97 -6.42 -1.21
CA HIS A 23 15.43 -7.75 -1.61
C HIS A 23 15.02 -8.08 -3.04
N ILE A 24 13.78 -7.76 -3.43
CA ILE A 24 13.32 -7.90 -4.82
C ILE A 24 14.21 -7.08 -5.75
N ASP A 25 14.47 -5.82 -5.40
CA ASP A 25 15.31 -4.93 -6.20
C ASP A 25 16.73 -5.46 -6.38
N TYR A 26 17.33 -6.02 -5.33
CA TYR A 26 18.65 -6.64 -5.39
C TYR A 26 18.70 -7.83 -6.34
N TYR A 27 17.76 -8.79 -6.22
CA TYR A 27 17.76 -9.98 -7.06
C TYR A 27 17.36 -9.69 -8.51
N SER A 28 16.47 -8.73 -8.74
CA SER A 28 15.99 -8.31 -10.06
C SER A 28 17.02 -7.54 -10.89
N GLN A 29 18.22 -7.25 -10.36
CA GLN A 29 19.34 -6.76 -11.17
C GLN A 29 19.95 -7.81 -12.11
N ARG A 30 19.66 -9.10 -11.87
CA ARG A 30 20.16 -10.19 -12.72
C ARG A 30 19.37 -10.27 -14.03
N ARG A 31 20.09 -10.41 -15.15
CA ARG A 31 19.52 -10.48 -16.51
C ARG A 31 18.62 -11.69 -16.75
N ASP A 32 18.72 -12.71 -15.92
CA ASP A 32 18.01 -13.99 -16.03
C ASP A 32 16.91 -14.14 -14.97
N PHE A 33 16.57 -13.07 -14.24
CA PHE A 33 15.62 -13.10 -13.14
C PHE A 33 14.68 -11.89 -13.15
N SER A 34 13.37 -12.14 -13.12
CA SER A 34 12.37 -11.07 -12.97
C SER A 34 11.35 -11.45 -11.92
N VAL A 35 10.94 -10.45 -11.14
CA VAL A 35 9.78 -10.52 -10.27
C VAL A 35 8.66 -9.73 -10.91
N VAL A 36 7.50 -10.38 -11.04
CA VAL A 36 6.28 -9.82 -11.58
C VAL A 36 5.29 -9.65 -10.43
N TYR A 37 4.56 -8.54 -10.47
CA TYR A 37 3.55 -8.20 -9.50
C TYR A 37 2.37 -7.48 -10.16
N SER A 38 1.23 -7.49 -9.50
CA SER A 38 0.06 -6.73 -9.91
C SER A 38 -0.27 -5.66 -8.86
N THR A 39 -0.90 -4.56 -9.25
CA THR A 39 -1.16 -3.43 -8.33
C THR A 39 -2.02 -3.78 -7.11
N GLY A 40 -2.68 -4.93 -7.11
CA GLY A 40 -3.71 -5.29 -6.12
C GLY A 40 -5.05 -4.64 -6.41
N ASN A 41 -6.06 -5.00 -5.59
CA ASN A 41 -7.47 -4.65 -5.79
C ASN A 41 -7.96 -3.53 -4.85
N GLN A 42 -7.08 -2.59 -4.48
CA GLN A 42 -7.36 -1.56 -3.47
C GLN A 42 -7.72 -0.19 -4.06
N GLY A 43 -7.82 -0.04 -5.39
CA GLY A 43 -8.07 1.25 -6.04
C GLY A 43 -9.37 1.94 -5.62
N ALA A 44 -10.39 1.13 -5.30
CA ALA A 44 -11.71 1.59 -4.86
C ALA A 44 -11.97 1.34 -3.37
N SER A 45 -10.96 0.94 -2.59
CA SER A 45 -11.20 0.47 -1.20
C SER A 45 -11.47 1.59 -0.20
N ALA A 46 -11.14 2.84 -0.56
CA ALA A 46 -11.13 3.98 0.37
C ALA A 46 -10.29 3.70 1.64
N GLY A 47 -9.23 2.88 1.50
CA GLY A 47 -8.29 2.52 2.57
C GLY A 47 -7.04 3.40 2.63
N HIS A 48 -6.98 4.47 1.84
CA HIS A 48 -5.89 5.45 1.84
C HIS A 48 -6.44 6.87 1.98
N ALA A 49 -5.81 7.69 2.80
CA ALA A 49 -6.02 9.13 2.91
C ALA A 49 -4.65 9.82 2.98
N SER A 50 -4.56 11.04 2.46
CA SER A 50 -3.31 11.81 2.47
C SER A 50 -3.60 13.27 2.76
N GLY A 51 -2.56 14.04 3.05
CA GLY A 51 -2.67 15.48 3.19
C GLY A 51 -1.32 16.17 3.27
N ILE A 52 -1.38 17.50 3.33
CA ILE A 52 -0.22 18.37 3.47
C ILE A 52 -0.54 19.36 4.58
N LEU A 53 0.36 19.45 5.57
CA LEU A 53 0.43 20.56 6.50
C LEU A 53 1.36 21.61 5.89
N TYR A 54 0.88 22.81 5.64
CA TYR A 54 1.68 23.86 5.00
C TYR A 54 2.55 24.63 6.00
N ARG A 55 2.22 24.59 7.29
CA ARG A 55 2.99 25.28 8.34
C ARG A 55 2.89 24.59 9.70
N THR A 56 3.87 24.86 10.56
CA THR A 56 3.81 24.54 11.99
C THR A 56 2.59 25.18 12.64
N GLY A 57 1.86 24.40 13.46
CA GLY A 57 0.62 24.78 14.13
C GLY A 57 -0.64 24.54 13.30
N GLU A 58 -0.52 24.09 12.05
CA GLU A 58 -1.66 23.66 11.24
C GLU A 58 -2.19 22.30 11.69
N GLU A 59 -3.49 22.09 11.54
CA GLU A 59 -4.17 20.83 11.85
C GLU A 59 -5.04 20.43 10.66
N ASN A 60 -4.92 19.17 10.25
CA ASN A 60 -5.83 18.54 9.31
C ASN A 60 -6.68 17.50 10.03
N ILE A 61 -7.92 17.35 9.59
CA ILE A 61 -8.82 16.30 10.08
C ILE A 61 -8.98 15.23 8.99
N VAL A 62 -8.95 13.97 9.40
CA VAL A 62 -9.17 12.81 8.53
C VAL A 62 -10.36 12.02 9.07
N PRO A 63 -11.54 12.16 8.46
CA PRO A 63 -12.74 11.45 8.88
C PRO A 63 -12.70 9.98 8.44
N LEU A 64 -12.98 9.07 9.38
CA LEU A 64 -12.93 7.63 9.19
C LEU A 64 -14.23 7.00 9.68
N ASN A 65 -14.90 6.21 8.85
CA ASN A 65 -15.99 5.36 9.33
C ASN A 65 -15.45 4.00 9.74
N VAL A 66 -15.93 3.47 10.87
CA VAL A 66 -15.62 2.12 11.37
C VAL A 66 -16.92 1.32 11.42
N ASP A 67 -16.93 0.13 10.83
CA ASP A 67 -18.07 -0.78 10.89
C ASP A 67 -18.35 -1.21 12.34
N PHE A 68 -19.63 -1.37 12.69
CA PHE A 68 -20.04 -1.83 14.01
C PHE A 68 -19.49 -3.21 14.40
N ASN A 69 -19.06 -4.02 13.44
CA ASN A 69 -18.48 -5.35 13.65
C ASN A 69 -16.97 -5.42 13.39
N GLU A 70 -16.27 -4.28 13.29
CA GLU A 70 -14.82 -4.24 13.09
C GLU A 70 -14.07 -4.83 14.30
N GLY A 71 -14.49 -4.43 15.51
CA GLY A 71 -13.88 -4.86 16.77
C GLY A 71 -12.55 -4.16 17.05
N ASN A 72 -11.54 -4.35 16.21
CA ASN A 72 -10.24 -3.68 16.32
C ASN A 72 -9.93 -2.89 15.06
N LEU A 73 -9.51 -1.64 15.21
CA LEU A 73 -9.08 -0.80 14.10
C LEU A 73 -7.56 -0.65 14.11
N TYR A 74 -6.93 -0.82 12.94
CA TYR A 74 -5.51 -0.55 12.74
C TYR A 74 -5.30 0.36 11.53
N PHE A 75 -4.42 1.34 11.68
CA PHE A 75 -3.92 2.15 10.58
C PHE A 75 -2.47 2.59 10.84
N SER A 76 -1.75 2.81 9.74
CA SER A 76 -0.39 3.35 9.77
C SER A 76 -0.37 4.73 9.15
N ILE A 77 0.31 5.67 9.81
CA ILE A 77 0.61 7.00 9.31
C ILE A 77 2.07 7.03 8.91
N TYR A 78 2.37 7.65 7.78
CA TYR A 78 3.73 7.92 7.35
C TYR A 78 3.91 9.39 7.02
N ASN A 79 5.04 9.94 7.43
CA ASN A 79 5.48 11.29 7.13
C ASN A 79 7.00 11.33 7.03
N PHE A 80 7.54 12.45 6.58
CA PHE A 80 8.97 12.67 6.60
C PHE A 80 9.44 12.82 8.06
N LYS A 81 10.54 12.16 8.42
CA LYS A 81 11.20 12.22 9.73
C LYS A 81 11.63 13.63 10.13
N SER A 82 11.83 14.52 9.15
CA SER A 82 12.12 15.94 9.42
C SER A 82 10.90 16.71 9.96
N ASP A 83 9.70 16.18 9.74
CA ASP A 83 8.45 16.72 10.27
C ASP A 83 8.17 16.09 11.62
N LYS A 84 7.63 16.89 12.55
CA LYS A 84 7.13 16.43 13.84
C LYS A 84 5.62 16.66 13.86
N ILE A 85 4.87 15.58 13.97
CA ILE A 85 3.41 15.62 14.05
C ILE A 85 2.93 15.10 15.41
N SER A 86 1.72 15.49 15.80
CA SER A 86 0.96 14.88 16.88
C SER A 86 -0.43 14.48 16.41
N LEU A 87 -1.02 13.53 17.11
CA LEU A 87 -2.31 12.95 16.74
C LEU A 87 -3.38 13.32 17.75
N SER A 88 -4.57 13.63 17.28
CA SER A 88 -5.79 13.64 18.08
C SER A 88 -6.74 12.57 17.58
N LEU A 89 -7.52 11.98 18.49
CA LEU A 89 -8.55 10.99 18.14
C LEU A 89 -9.86 11.36 18.83
N THR A 90 -10.92 11.46 18.04
CA THR A 90 -12.29 11.61 18.52
C THR A 90 -13.09 10.37 18.16
N SER A 91 -13.71 9.75 19.17
CA SER A 91 -14.59 8.58 19.01
C SER A 91 -15.96 8.96 18.45
N PRO A 92 -16.75 8.00 17.96
CA PRO A 92 -18.11 8.25 17.49
C PRO A 92 -19.05 8.81 18.57
N GLN A 93 -18.71 8.62 19.85
CA GLN A 93 -19.45 9.16 20.99
C GLN A 93 -19.03 10.59 21.36
N GLY A 94 -18.02 11.16 20.67
CA GLY A 94 -17.50 12.51 20.90
C GLY A 94 -16.39 12.59 21.94
N GLU A 95 -15.99 11.47 22.55
CA GLU A 95 -14.84 11.46 23.46
C GLU A 95 -13.56 11.73 22.67
N THR A 96 -12.69 12.60 23.19
CA THR A 96 -11.50 13.06 22.45
C THR A 96 -10.23 12.95 23.28
N ILE A 97 -9.18 12.38 22.69
CA ILE A 97 -7.79 12.57 23.13
C ILE A 97 -7.18 13.64 22.24
N LYS A 98 -6.88 14.82 22.81
CA LYS A 98 -6.41 15.99 22.04
C LYS A 98 -4.97 15.89 21.55
N ALA A 99 -4.13 15.16 22.28
CA ALA A 99 -2.72 14.98 21.93
C ALA A 99 -2.26 13.60 22.41
N LEU A 100 -2.20 12.65 21.47
CA LEU A 100 -1.51 11.38 21.64
C LEU A 100 -0.03 11.65 21.45
N THR A 101 0.74 11.40 22.51
CA THR A 101 2.20 11.42 22.43
C THR A 101 2.64 10.30 21.49
N ILE A 102 3.36 10.68 20.43
CA ILE A 102 4.05 9.73 19.57
C ILE A 102 5.42 9.43 20.22
N PRO A 103 5.76 8.15 20.46
CA PRO A 103 7.08 7.78 20.94
C PRO A 103 8.19 8.25 20.00
N THR A 104 9.41 8.40 20.50
CA THR A 104 10.57 8.82 19.67
C THR A 104 11.62 7.73 19.53
N VAL A 105 11.56 6.69 20.36
CA VAL A 105 12.47 5.55 20.27
C VAL A 105 11.90 4.53 19.30
N ASN A 106 12.71 4.12 18.32
CA ASN A 106 12.30 3.13 17.32
C ASN A 106 11.79 1.83 17.98
N GLY A 107 10.57 1.44 17.65
CA GLY A 107 9.88 0.25 18.19
C GLY A 107 9.13 0.48 19.50
N GLU A 108 9.27 1.65 20.15
CA GLU A 108 8.57 1.98 21.38
C GLU A 108 7.07 2.16 21.13
N SER A 109 6.25 1.79 22.12
CA SER A 109 4.81 2.01 22.10
C SER A 109 4.30 2.63 23.39
N LEU A 110 3.27 3.45 23.25
CA LEU A 110 2.51 4.06 24.35
C LEU A 110 1.05 3.62 24.25
N THR A 111 0.39 3.48 25.40
CA THR A 111 -1.00 3.05 25.48
C THR A 111 -1.85 4.09 26.21
N PHE A 112 -3.03 4.33 25.65
CA PHE A 112 -4.01 5.30 26.13
C PHE A 112 -5.39 4.64 26.20
N SER A 113 -6.28 5.20 27.01
CA SER A 113 -7.68 4.77 27.12
C SER A 113 -8.60 5.86 26.60
N LEU A 114 -9.61 5.48 25.82
CA LEU A 114 -10.68 6.35 25.34
C LEU A 114 -12.01 5.61 25.47
N GLY A 115 -12.84 5.99 26.44
CA GLY A 115 -14.02 5.22 26.81
C GLY A 115 -13.65 3.77 27.18
N GLN A 116 -14.20 2.82 26.42
CA GLN A 116 -13.89 1.37 26.56
C GLN A 116 -12.76 0.88 25.65
N SER A 117 -12.25 1.75 24.77
CA SER A 117 -11.18 1.40 23.83
C SER A 117 -9.80 1.55 24.45
N THR A 118 -8.88 0.68 24.02
CA THR A 118 -7.45 0.81 24.31
C THR A 118 -6.71 1.17 23.04
N ILE A 119 -6.06 2.32 23.04
CA ILE A 119 -5.30 2.85 21.90
C ILE A 119 -3.82 2.60 22.16
N THR A 120 -3.16 1.86 21.28
CA THR A 120 -1.71 1.68 21.28
C THR A 120 -1.12 2.46 20.11
N VAL A 121 -0.19 3.36 20.39
CA VAL A 121 0.58 4.12 19.38
C VAL A 121 2.01 3.63 19.41
N GLN A 122 2.50 3.12 18.28
CA GLN A 122 3.85 2.59 18.15
C GLN A 122 4.64 3.34 17.08
N TYR A 123 5.87 3.72 17.42
CA TYR A 123 6.76 4.46 16.53
C TYR A 123 7.78 3.56 15.86
N PHE A 124 8.02 3.79 14.57
CA PHE A 124 9.09 3.16 13.83
C PHE A 124 9.84 4.18 12.97
N GLU A 125 11.16 4.14 13.06
CA GLU A 125 12.03 4.85 12.14
C GLU A 125 12.37 3.95 10.95
N GLU A 126 12.05 4.38 9.73
CA GLU A 126 12.48 3.66 8.52
C GLU A 126 13.91 4.06 8.15
N LEU A 127 14.88 3.53 8.91
CA LEU A 127 16.33 3.80 8.82
C LEU A 127 16.95 3.64 7.41
N GLN A 128 16.27 2.93 6.52
CA GLN A 128 16.75 2.61 5.17
C GLN A 128 15.99 3.39 4.09
N SER A 129 14.94 4.12 4.47
CA SER A 129 14.28 5.12 3.63
C SER A 129 14.99 6.48 3.75
N ILE A 130 14.70 7.39 2.82
CA ILE A 130 15.23 8.76 2.74
C ILE A 130 14.59 9.67 3.82
N GLY A 131 14.62 9.21 5.07
CA GLY A 131 14.09 9.93 6.22
C GLY A 131 12.56 9.91 6.30
N ASP A 132 11.97 8.73 6.28
CA ASP A 132 10.56 8.53 6.63
C ASP A 132 10.43 7.95 8.03
N GLU A 133 9.32 8.26 8.68
CA GLU A 133 8.88 7.59 9.89
C GLU A 133 7.49 7.01 9.71
N ARG A 134 7.18 6.02 10.55
CA ARG A 134 5.91 5.32 10.57
C ARG A 134 5.36 5.30 11.98
N VAL A 135 4.09 5.70 12.10
CA VAL A 135 3.34 5.63 13.35
C VAL A 135 2.18 4.67 13.16
N ASP A 136 2.21 3.56 13.89
CA ASP A 136 1.14 2.57 13.87
C ASP A 136 0.18 2.84 15.02
N VAL A 137 -1.12 2.89 14.72
CA VAL A 137 -2.18 3.08 15.71
C VAL A 137 -3.09 1.86 15.69
N LEU A 138 -3.20 1.21 16.85
CA LEU A 138 -4.11 0.09 17.08
C LEU A 138 -5.14 0.48 18.15
N ILE A 139 -6.41 0.52 17.75
CA ILE A 139 -7.53 0.75 18.66
C ILE A 139 -8.24 -0.58 18.90
N ARG A 140 -8.08 -1.14 20.10
CA ARG A 140 -8.82 -2.33 20.52
C ARG A 140 -10.18 -1.96 21.08
N ASN A 141 -11.19 -2.77 20.76
CA ASN A 141 -12.59 -2.52 21.10
C ASN A 141 -13.06 -1.15 20.60
N ALA A 142 -12.81 -0.85 19.32
CA ALA A 142 -13.21 0.42 18.71
C ALA A 142 -14.73 0.44 18.48
N PRO A 143 -15.50 1.39 19.06
CA PRO A 143 -16.90 1.56 18.71
C PRO A 143 -17.09 1.82 17.22
N GLY A 144 -18.12 1.21 16.64
CA GLY A 144 -18.56 1.51 15.29
C GLY A 144 -19.10 2.93 15.17
N GLY A 145 -18.92 3.53 14.00
CA GLY A 145 -19.35 4.88 13.66
C GLY A 145 -18.23 5.78 13.15
N SER A 146 -18.49 7.08 13.14
CA SER A 146 -17.55 8.09 12.60
C SER A 146 -16.50 8.46 13.63
N TRP A 147 -15.25 8.12 13.34
CA TRP A 147 -14.05 8.59 14.01
C TRP A 147 -13.48 9.81 13.30
N VAL A 148 -12.79 10.66 14.05
CA VAL A 148 -11.98 11.75 13.48
C VAL A 148 -10.55 11.58 13.96
N ILE A 149 -9.62 11.53 13.01
CA ILE A 149 -8.17 11.54 13.26
C ILE A 149 -7.68 12.96 12.97
N GLY A 150 -7.22 13.69 13.99
CA GLY A 150 -6.56 14.97 13.77
C GLY A 150 -5.05 14.79 13.65
N ILE A 151 -4.44 15.44 12.66
CA ILE A 151 -3.00 15.47 12.43
C ILE A 151 -2.53 16.91 12.60
N SER A 152 -1.77 17.18 13.66
CA SER A 152 -1.26 18.50 13.99
C SER A 152 0.24 18.60 13.72
N GLY A 153 0.68 19.67 13.07
CA GLY A 153 2.10 19.91 12.80
C GLY A 153 2.80 20.62 13.95
N GLU A 154 3.55 19.90 14.77
CA GLU A 154 4.38 20.50 15.82
C GLU A 154 5.63 21.19 15.26
N TYR A 155 6.17 20.67 14.16
CA TYR A 155 7.25 21.27 13.39
C TYR A 155 7.23 20.73 11.97
N ILE A 156 7.06 21.60 10.96
CA ILE A 156 6.87 21.16 9.57
C ILE A 156 7.98 21.70 8.66
N VAL A 157 8.62 20.78 7.94
CA VAL A 157 9.60 21.03 6.87
C VAL A 157 9.00 20.71 5.51
N LYS A 158 8.36 19.54 5.36
CA LYS A 158 7.73 19.08 4.11
C LYS A 158 6.21 18.95 4.24
N GLY A 159 5.74 18.42 5.37
CA GLY A 159 4.33 18.43 5.78
C GLY A 159 3.42 17.41 5.10
N LYS A 160 3.90 16.68 4.09
CA LYS A 160 3.13 15.60 3.46
C LYS A 160 3.03 14.41 4.42
N TYR A 161 1.82 13.87 4.55
CA TYR A 161 1.56 12.61 5.23
C TYR A 161 0.61 11.73 4.42
N ASP A 162 0.71 10.43 4.66
CA ASP A 162 -0.16 9.42 4.07
C ASP A 162 -0.61 8.45 5.19
N ILE A 163 -1.86 8.01 5.14
CA ILE A 163 -2.49 7.12 6.12
C ILE A 163 -3.10 5.94 5.38
N TRP A 164 -2.74 4.72 5.77
CA TRP A 164 -3.31 3.50 5.21
C TRP A 164 -3.99 2.66 6.29
N LEU A 165 -5.21 2.21 5.98
CA LEU A 165 -5.84 1.08 6.66
C LEU A 165 -5.23 -0.24 6.16
N LEU A 166 -5.57 -1.34 6.82
CA LEU A 166 -5.34 -2.67 6.26
C LEU A 166 -6.08 -2.83 4.92
N GLN A 167 -5.69 -3.85 4.14
CA GLN A 167 -6.39 -4.17 2.90
C GLN A 167 -7.87 -4.51 3.17
N LYS A 168 -8.76 -4.14 2.23
CA LYS A 168 -10.22 -4.30 2.40
C LYS A 168 -10.67 -5.72 2.75
N GLU A 169 -9.89 -6.73 2.35
CA GLU A 169 -10.16 -8.14 2.65
C GLU A 169 -9.96 -8.49 4.13
N LEU A 170 -9.26 -7.66 4.89
CA LEU A 170 -9.05 -7.79 6.34
C LEU A 170 -9.94 -6.86 7.17
N LEU A 171 -10.69 -5.97 6.51
CA LEU A 171 -11.58 -5.01 7.14
C LEU A 171 -13.04 -5.42 6.94
N ARG A 172 -13.94 -4.89 7.76
CA ARG A 172 -15.37 -4.92 7.45
C ARG A 172 -15.70 -3.88 6.39
N LYS A 173 -16.77 -4.15 5.65
CA LYS A 173 -17.14 -3.44 4.42
C LYS A 173 -17.26 -1.93 4.61
N GLU A 174 -17.80 -1.48 5.75
CA GLU A 174 -18.01 -0.05 6.01
C GLU A 174 -16.81 0.64 6.66
N THR A 175 -15.74 -0.09 7.01
CA THR A 175 -14.54 0.50 7.59
C THR A 175 -13.67 1.12 6.50
N ARG A 176 -13.75 2.46 6.36
CA ARG A 176 -13.11 3.21 5.28
C ARG A 176 -12.99 4.69 5.60
N PHE A 177 -12.02 5.37 4.97
CA PHE A 177 -11.97 6.82 5.02
C PHE A 177 -13.19 7.42 4.33
N LEU A 178 -13.72 8.51 4.91
CA LEU A 178 -14.84 9.25 4.34
C LEU A 178 -14.37 10.22 3.25
N GLU A 179 -13.10 10.64 3.32
CA GLU A 179 -12.43 11.47 2.31
C GLU A 179 -11.14 10.76 1.84
N PRO A 180 -11.25 9.68 1.03
CA PRO A 180 -10.09 8.89 0.62
C PRO A 180 -9.30 9.57 -0.50
N ASP A 181 -7.99 9.31 -0.53
CA ASP A 181 -7.13 9.64 -1.66
C ASP A 181 -6.92 8.39 -2.55
N PRO A 182 -7.42 8.37 -3.80
CA PRO A 182 -7.31 7.22 -4.68
C PRO A 182 -5.93 7.08 -5.36
N SER A 183 -5.00 8.01 -5.17
CA SER A 183 -3.77 8.11 -5.97
C SER A 183 -2.70 7.06 -5.64
N ILE A 184 -2.52 6.69 -4.36
CA ILE A 184 -1.48 5.74 -3.90
C ILE A 184 -2.14 4.52 -3.26
N THR A 185 -2.73 3.69 -4.12
CA THR A 185 -3.50 2.50 -3.71
C THR A 185 -2.86 1.19 -4.17
N LEU A 186 -1.72 1.24 -4.86
CA LEU A 186 -0.97 0.03 -5.21
C LEU A 186 -0.39 -0.65 -3.95
N MET A 187 -0.45 -1.98 -3.95
CA MET A 187 0.00 -2.78 -2.80
C MET A 187 1.53 -2.97 -2.80
N THR A 188 2.11 -3.12 -1.62
CA THR A 188 3.51 -3.52 -1.41
C THR A 188 3.60 -5.01 -1.73
N PRO A 189 4.57 -5.52 -2.51
CA PRO A 189 5.83 -4.89 -2.91
C PRO A 189 5.82 -4.20 -4.29
N GLY A 190 4.66 -3.84 -4.83
CA GLY A 190 4.55 -3.24 -6.16
C GLY A 190 5.22 -1.88 -6.34
N THR A 191 5.73 -1.29 -5.25
CA THR A 191 6.47 -0.02 -5.26
C THR A 191 7.98 -0.20 -5.38
N SER A 192 8.50 -1.43 -5.36
CA SER A 192 9.92 -1.71 -5.65
C SER A 192 10.33 -1.20 -7.04
N MET A 193 11.59 -0.81 -7.19
CA MET A 193 12.08 -0.17 -8.42
C MET A 193 12.15 -1.14 -9.60
N ASN A 194 12.73 -2.33 -9.39
CA ASN A 194 13.03 -3.31 -10.42
C ASN A 194 11.94 -4.39 -10.60
N ILE A 195 10.85 -4.33 -9.82
CA ILE A 195 9.70 -5.22 -9.99
C ILE A 195 8.85 -4.80 -11.21
N LEU A 196 8.41 -5.78 -12.00
CA LEU A 196 7.49 -5.55 -13.11
C LEU A 196 6.06 -5.51 -12.57
N THR A 197 5.52 -4.31 -12.34
CA THR A 197 4.18 -4.11 -11.79
C THR A 197 3.17 -3.85 -12.90
N THR A 198 2.03 -4.55 -12.88
CA THR A 198 0.91 -4.32 -13.82
C THR A 198 -0.37 -3.88 -13.10
N SER A 199 -1.05 -2.86 -13.63
CA SER A 199 -2.50 -2.68 -13.39
C SER A 199 -3.29 -3.63 -14.27
N TYR A 200 -4.61 -3.64 -14.06
CA TYR A 200 -5.51 -4.37 -14.93
C TYR A 200 -6.62 -3.49 -15.49
N TYR A 201 -7.01 -3.82 -16.72
CA TYR A 201 -8.07 -3.16 -17.45
C TYR A 201 -9.06 -4.20 -17.98
N ASP A 202 -10.25 -3.74 -18.34
CA ASP A 202 -11.24 -4.55 -19.04
C ASP A 202 -10.89 -4.61 -20.53
N GLN A 203 -10.48 -5.79 -20.97
CA GLN A 203 -10.01 -6.00 -22.33
C GLN A 203 -11.11 -5.94 -23.40
N ASP A 204 -12.39 -6.07 -23.02
CA ASP A 204 -13.50 -6.12 -23.97
C ASP A 204 -13.95 -4.71 -24.39
N ASN A 205 -13.83 -3.74 -23.48
CA ASN A 205 -14.23 -2.35 -23.71
C ASN A 205 -13.07 -1.34 -23.56
N ASN A 206 -11.86 -1.81 -23.25
CA ASN A 206 -10.65 -0.99 -23.08
C ASN A 206 -10.78 0.09 -21.99
N THR A 207 -11.36 -0.27 -20.83
CA THR A 207 -11.56 0.65 -19.71
C THR A 207 -10.73 0.27 -18.48
N VAL A 208 -10.31 1.27 -17.70
CA VAL A 208 -9.59 1.07 -16.44
C VAL A 208 -10.56 0.59 -15.36
N ILE A 209 -10.19 -0.46 -14.65
CA ILE A 209 -10.98 -0.97 -13.53
C ILE A 209 -10.76 -0.14 -12.27
N LEU A 210 -11.85 0.24 -11.61
CA LEU A 210 -11.82 1.10 -10.43
C LEU A 210 -11.02 0.46 -9.29
N GLU A 211 -11.18 -0.85 -9.10
CA GLU A 211 -10.50 -1.63 -8.08
C GLU A 211 -9.00 -1.80 -8.34
N SER A 212 -8.53 -1.57 -9.57
CA SER A 212 -7.09 -1.66 -9.87
C SER A 212 -6.33 -0.61 -9.07
N GLY A 213 -5.41 -1.06 -8.23
CA GLY A 213 -4.52 -0.19 -7.47
C GLY A 213 -3.77 0.77 -8.40
N ARG A 214 -3.54 1.98 -7.89
CA ARG A 214 -2.97 3.11 -8.63
C ARG A 214 -1.69 3.56 -7.96
N GLY A 215 -0.71 3.95 -8.77
CA GLY A 215 0.39 4.78 -8.32
C GLY A 215 0.17 6.23 -8.70
N PHE A 216 1.11 7.13 -8.43
CA PHE A 216 2.55 6.94 -8.16
C PHE A 216 2.92 6.23 -6.86
N THR A 217 4.21 5.94 -6.66
CA THR A 217 4.75 5.66 -5.32
C THR A 217 4.72 6.94 -4.47
N ARG A 218 4.89 6.84 -3.14
CA ARG A 218 4.94 8.02 -2.26
C ARG A 218 6.05 9.00 -2.66
N ASP A 219 7.16 8.48 -3.14
CA ASP A 219 8.32 9.22 -3.66
C ASP A 219 8.13 9.74 -5.10
N GLY A 220 6.98 9.50 -5.73
CA GLY A 220 6.65 10.02 -7.06
C GLY A 220 7.13 9.16 -8.23
N ASN A 221 7.60 7.93 -8.00
CA ASN A 221 7.97 7.03 -9.09
C ASN A 221 6.73 6.54 -9.85
N ILE A 222 6.84 6.49 -11.19
CA ILE A 222 5.75 6.03 -12.06
C ILE A 222 5.55 4.52 -11.87
N LYS A 223 4.39 4.17 -11.31
CA LYS A 223 3.88 2.80 -11.19
C LYS A 223 2.35 2.81 -11.43
N PRO A 224 1.77 1.71 -11.92
CA PRO A 224 2.43 0.53 -12.45
C PRO A 224 3.17 0.79 -13.77
N SER A 225 4.01 -0.17 -14.17
CA SER A 225 4.80 -0.12 -15.40
C SER A 225 4.00 -0.55 -16.63
N PHE A 226 2.97 -1.38 -16.44
CA PHE A 226 2.14 -1.96 -17.49
C PHE A 226 0.67 -1.94 -17.10
N ALA A 227 -0.21 -2.15 -18.08
CA ALA A 227 -1.59 -2.54 -17.87
C ALA A 227 -1.86 -3.80 -18.71
N THR A 228 -2.45 -4.83 -18.13
CA THR A 228 -2.82 -6.07 -18.84
C THR A 228 -4.30 -6.41 -18.64
N ALA A 229 -4.83 -7.29 -19.49
CA ALA A 229 -6.19 -7.79 -19.33
C ALA A 229 -6.36 -8.43 -17.94
N GLY A 230 -7.51 -8.22 -17.31
CA GLY A 230 -7.75 -8.81 -15.98
C GLY A 230 -9.21 -9.01 -15.65
N VAL A 231 -10.10 -9.00 -16.64
CA VAL A 231 -11.54 -9.15 -16.46
C VAL A 231 -12.02 -10.41 -17.17
N ASN A 232 -12.88 -11.18 -16.51
CA ASN A 232 -13.56 -12.35 -17.10
C ASN A 232 -12.63 -13.39 -17.76
N ALA A 233 -11.43 -13.61 -17.20
CA ALA A 233 -10.52 -14.61 -17.74
C ALA A 233 -10.98 -16.02 -17.38
N LEU A 234 -11.12 -16.89 -18.40
CA LEU A 234 -11.35 -18.32 -18.20
C LEU A 234 -10.06 -18.99 -17.70
N THR A 235 -10.11 -19.58 -16.52
CA THR A 235 -8.97 -20.27 -15.89
C THR A 235 -9.42 -21.53 -15.15
N LEU A 236 -8.49 -22.23 -14.51
CA LEU A 236 -8.76 -23.43 -13.72
C LEU A 236 -8.90 -23.09 -12.23
N GLY A 237 -10.03 -23.47 -11.66
CA GLY A 237 -10.26 -23.47 -10.22
C GLY A 237 -9.95 -24.82 -9.57
N LEU A 238 -10.46 -25.01 -8.36
CA LEU A 238 -10.30 -26.26 -7.61
C LEU A 238 -10.85 -27.47 -8.40
N ASN A 239 -10.18 -28.61 -8.26
CA ASN A 239 -10.55 -29.88 -8.91
C ASN A 239 -10.59 -29.79 -10.46
N ASN A 240 -9.72 -28.99 -11.07
CA ASN A 240 -9.63 -28.76 -12.52
C ASN A 240 -10.94 -28.27 -13.15
N LYS A 241 -11.80 -27.61 -12.36
CA LYS A 241 -13.04 -27.05 -12.87
C LYS A 241 -12.77 -25.69 -13.52
N PRO A 242 -13.27 -25.44 -14.74
CA PRO A 242 -13.19 -24.11 -15.33
C PRO A 242 -13.92 -23.08 -14.45
N ILE A 243 -13.29 -21.93 -14.24
CA ILE A 243 -13.87 -20.77 -13.56
C ILE A 243 -13.59 -19.51 -14.38
N VAL A 244 -14.40 -18.48 -14.17
CA VAL A 244 -14.16 -17.14 -14.70
C VAL A 244 -13.65 -16.26 -13.56
N ALA A 245 -12.48 -15.65 -13.74
CA ALA A 245 -11.80 -14.86 -12.72
C ALA A 245 -11.54 -13.42 -13.19
N THR A 246 -11.65 -12.48 -12.25
CA THR A 246 -11.38 -11.05 -12.47
C THR A 246 -10.52 -10.52 -11.33
N GLY A 247 -9.54 -9.67 -11.66
CA GLY A 247 -8.76 -8.91 -10.69
C GLY A 247 -7.27 -8.84 -11.01
N ALA A 248 -6.54 -8.13 -10.16
CA ALA A 248 -5.10 -7.93 -10.27
C ALA A 248 -4.34 -9.26 -10.38
N ALA A 249 -4.81 -10.31 -9.70
CA ALA A 249 -4.14 -11.61 -9.72
C ALA A 249 -4.00 -12.18 -11.15
N VAL A 250 -5.09 -12.14 -11.91
CA VAL A 250 -5.18 -12.61 -13.31
C VAL A 250 -4.23 -11.83 -14.20
N SER A 251 -4.21 -10.50 -14.04
CA SER A 251 -3.35 -9.61 -14.81
C SER A 251 -1.85 -9.85 -14.56
N GLY A 252 -1.49 -10.11 -13.29
CA GLY A 252 -0.13 -10.47 -12.91
C GLY A 252 0.33 -11.81 -13.50
N GLU A 253 -0.55 -12.82 -13.54
CA GLU A 253 -0.28 -14.11 -14.19
C GLU A 253 -0.04 -13.96 -15.69
N LEU A 254 -0.87 -13.16 -16.37
CA LEU A 254 -0.72 -12.88 -17.80
C LEU A 254 0.62 -12.19 -18.10
N LEU A 255 1.00 -11.18 -17.31
CA LEU A 255 2.30 -10.52 -17.47
C LEU A 255 3.45 -11.51 -17.21
N ALA A 256 3.34 -12.36 -16.19
CA ALA A 256 4.37 -13.36 -15.90
C ALA A 256 4.55 -14.36 -17.05
N GLY A 257 3.46 -14.81 -17.67
CA GLY A 257 3.50 -15.64 -18.87
C GLY A 257 4.17 -14.94 -20.05
N ALA A 258 3.84 -13.67 -20.29
CA ALA A 258 4.47 -12.86 -21.34
C ALA A 258 5.99 -12.71 -21.13
N VAL A 259 6.41 -12.42 -19.89
CA VAL A 259 7.85 -12.32 -19.54
C VAL A 259 8.54 -13.68 -19.72
N ALA A 260 7.90 -14.78 -19.37
CA ALA A 260 8.45 -16.12 -19.57
C ALA A 260 8.68 -16.44 -21.06
N MET A 261 7.76 -16.06 -21.94
CA MET A 261 7.93 -16.20 -23.39
C MET A 261 9.09 -15.35 -23.92
N ILE A 262 9.24 -14.11 -23.43
CA ILE A 262 10.39 -13.26 -23.76
C ILE A 262 11.70 -13.91 -23.33
N TYR A 263 11.73 -14.55 -22.15
CA TYR A 263 12.91 -15.25 -21.64
C TYR A 263 13.23 -16.49 -22.47
N GLU A 264 12.22 -17.25 -22.89
CA GLU A 264 12.42 -18.38 -23.81
C GLU A 264 13.06 -17.90 -25.12
N TRP A 265 12.52 -16.83 -25.71
CA TRP A 265 13.02 -16.28 -26.97
C TRP A 265 14.44 -15.70 -26.84
N GLY A 266 14.67 -14.87 -25.82
CA GLY A 266 15.92 -14.13 -25.67
C GLY A 266 17.06 -14.96 -25.07
N VAL A 267 16.79 -15.69 -23.99
CA VAL A 267 17.80 -16.39 -23.19
C VAL A 267 17.98 -17.83 -23.64
N VAL A 268 16.88 -18.59 -23.82
CA VAL A 268 16.95 -20.02 -24.15
C VAL A 268 17.28 -20.22 -25.63
N LYS A 269 16.55 -19.54 -26.54
CA LYS A 269 16.78 -19.60 -27.99
C LYS A 269 17.94 -18.72 -28.46
N LYS A 270 18.56 -17.93 -27.56
CA LYS A 270 19.70 -17.04 -27.83
C LYS A 270 19.48 -16.06 -28.99
N MET A 271 18.23 -15.66 -29.24
CA MET A 271 17.91 -14.73 -30.33
C MET A 271 18.30 -13.28 -30.00
N ILE A 272 18.50 -12.97 -28.73
CA ILE A 272 19.23 -11.75 -28.32
C ILE A 272 20.71 -12.10 -28.35
N SER A 273 21.36 -11.87 -29.50
CA SER A 273 22.82 -11.69 -29.50
C SER A 273 23.12 -10.37 -28.81
N ILE A 274 23.24 -10.39 -27.47
CA ILE A 274 24.00 -9.32 -26.83
C ILE A 274 25.44 -9.57 -27.30
N PHE A 275 25.93 -8.72 -28.19
CA PHE A 275 27.36 -8.55 -28.45
C PHE A 275 28.05 -8.29 -27.10
N ILE A 276 28.49 -9.34 -26.42
CA ILE A 276 29.43 -9.24 -25.30
C ILE A 276 30.62 -10.07 -25.73
N HIS A 277 31.62 -9.35 -26.26
CA HIS A 277 32.99 -9.79 -26.28
C HIS A 277 33.33 -10.45 -24.95
N GLN A 278 33.76 -11.71 -25.01
CA GLN A 278 34.50 -12.35 -23.95
C GLN A 278 35.68 -11.45 -23.55
N ARG A 279 35.80 -11.16 -22.27
CA ARG A 279 37.09 -11.03 -21.59
C ARG A 279 37.13 -12.08 -20.51
#